data_AF-A0A640WFW4-F1
#
_entry.id   AF-A0A640WFW4-F1
#
_cell.length_a   1.000
_cell.length_b   1.000
_cell.length_c   1.000
_cell.angle_alpha   90.00
_cell.angle_beta   90.00
_cell.angle_gamma   90.00
#
_symmetry.space_group_name_H-M   'P 1'
#
loop_
_entity.id
_entity.type
_entity.pdbx_description
1 polymer ?
#
loop_
_entity_poly.entity_id
_entity_poly.type
_entity_poly.pdbx_seq_one_letter_code
_entity_poly.pdbx_strand_id
1 'polypeptide(L)'
;MSRRWLQRYIPSQERLQRTRSLRFMHHMLGDPAMWVLSRRSVANACMVGLFAAMLPIPCQMLLAAFGAYCLRANLPLSVSLVWLTNPLTMPVVFYFNYRVGAWVMNYPARQVPDHITTLWIAEQMAHIVLPLAVGSVIVGVILAIASNVLVRLIWRFQIYRSWRRRARRRQRRQR
;
A
#
# COMPACT_ATOMS: atom_id res chain seq x y z
N MET A 1 10.14 -12.87 15.94
CA MET A 1 10.33 -11.40 15.98
C MET A 1 10.05 -10.94 17.40
N SER A 2 10.82 -10.03 17.99
CA SER A 2 10.24 -9.23 19.07
C SER A 2 9.25 -8.30 18.39
N ARG A 3 7.95 -8.41 18.69
CA ARG A 3 6.86 -7.52 18.23
C ARG A 3 7.29 -6.03 18.17
N ARG A 4 8.21 -5.65 19.06
CA ARG A 4 8.89 -4.36 19.25
C ARG A 4 9.42 -3.63 17.99
N TRP A 5 9.94 -4.31 16.96
CA TRP A 5 10.50 -3.59 15.78
C TRP A 5 9.43 -3.08 14.82
N LEU A 6 8.39 -3.88 14.54
CA LEU A 6 7.25 -3.42 13.73
C LEU A 6 6.40 -2.40 14.52
N GLN A 7 6.28 -2.56 15.84
CA GLN A 7 5.60 -1.58 16.71
C GLN A 7 6.19 -0.17 16.66
N ARG A 8 7.47 0.00 16.26
CA ARG A 8 8.12 1.31 16.21
C ARG A 8 7.74 2.15 14.98
N TYR A 9 7.30 1.49 13.90
CA TYR A 9 6.92 2.13 12.64
C TYR A 9 5.40 2.19 12.42
N ILE A 10 4.63 1.47 13.24
CA ILE A 10 3.17 1.55 13.19
C ILE A 10 2.78 2.84 13.92
N PRO A 11 2.08 3.78 13.27
CA PRO A 11 1.61 4.98 13.93
C PRO A 11 0.76 4.60 15.14
N SER A 12 0.98 5.29 16.26
CA SER A 12 0.27 5.03 17.51
C SER A 12 -1.23 5.19 17.33
N GLN A 13 -2.00 4.33 18.02
CA GLN A 13 -3.47 4.30 17.97
C GLN A 13 -4.11 5.67 18.16
N GLU A 14 -3.54 6.50 19.03
CA GLU A 14 -3.98 7.89 19.27
C GLU A 14 -3.82 8.82 18.06
N ARG A 15 -2.77 8.67 17.23
CA ARG A 15 -2.58 9.52 16.03
C ARG A 15 -3.58 9.19 14.95
N LEU A 16 -3.86 7.90 14.75
CA LEU A 16 -4.85 7.45 13.78
C LEU A 16 -6.26 7.87 14.20
N GLN A 17 -6.62 7.73 15.48
CA GLN A 17 -7.93 8.16 16.00
C GLN A 17 -8.14 9.69 15.95
N ARG A 18 -7.08 10.50 16.05
CA ARG A 18 -7.16 11.96 15.93
C ARG A 18 -7.40 12.46 14.50
N THR A 19 -7.19 11.63 13.48
CA THR A 19 -7.31 12.10 12.09
C THR A 19 -8.78 12.16 11.68
N ARG A 20 -9.25 13.34 11.25
CA ARG A 20 -10.68 13.57 10.90
C ARG A 20 -11.19 12.61 9.82
N SER A 21 -10.33 12.21 8.87
CA SER A 21 -10.65 11.24 7.82
C SER A 21 -10.82 9.81 8.32
N LEU A 22 -10.34 9.47 9.52
CA LEU A 22 -10.44 8.13 10.11
C LEU A 22 -11.67 7.96 11.02
N ARG A 23 -12.47 9.01 11.20
CA ARG A 23 -13.65 9.00 12.08
C ARG A 23 -14.71 7.99 11.63
N PHE A 24 -14.83 7.72 10.32
CA PHE A 24 -15.73 6.69 9.81
C PHE A 24 -15.29 5.26 10.17
N MET A 25 -14.00 5.05 10.47
CA MET A 25 -13.42 3.74 10.78
C MET A 25 -13.40 3.45 12.28
N HIS A 26 -13.95 4.33 13.12
CA HIS A 26 -13.83 4.20 14.58
C HIS A 26 -14.40 2.87 15.10
N HIS A 27 -15.48 2.38 14.49
CA HIS A 27 -16.07 1.09 14.82
C HIS A 27 -15.14 -0.09 14.46
N MET A 28 -14.45 -0.02 13.31
CA MET A 28 -13.50 -1.06 12.87
C MET A 28 -12.18 -1.01 13.65
N LEU A 29 -11.76 0.19 14.07
CA LEU A 29 -10.58 0.40 14.91
C LEU A 29 -10.74 -0.15 16.33
N GLY A 30 -11.98 -0.40 16.77
CA GLY A 30 -12.29 -0.94 18.10
C GLY A 30 -12.01 -2.44 18.25
N ASP A 31 -11.90 -3.21 17.15
CA ASP A 31 -11.67 -4.66 17.21
C ASP A 31 -10.19 -4.98 17.49
N PRO A 32 -9.84 -5.56 18.66
CA PRO A 32 -8.46 -5.91 18.99
C PRO A 32 -7.81 -6.88 18.00
N ALA A 33 -8.60 -7.73 17.31
CA ALA A 33 -8.09 -8.68 16.33
C ALA A 33 -7.41 -7.99 15.14
N MET A 34 -7.86 -6.78 14.79
CA MET A 34 -7.30 -5.98 13.70
C MET A 34 -5.96 -5.31 14.04
N TRP A 35 -5.56 -5.32 15.31
CA TRP A 35 -4.28 -4.79 15.77
C TRP A 35 -3.20 -5.87 15.85
N VAL A 36 -3.56 -7.14 15.67
CA VAL A 36 -2.64 -8.26 15.84
C VAL A 36 -1.60 -8.28 14.72
N LEU A 37 -0.33 -8.17 15.12
CA LEU A 37 0.84 -8.26 14.24
C LEU A 37 1.28 -9.70 14.07
N SER A 38 0.63 -10.41 13.14
CA SER A 38 1.02 -11.74 12.68
C SER A 38 1.63 -11.68 11.28
N ARG A 39 2.43 -12.68 10.90
CA ARG A 39 3.03 -12.78 9.54
C ARG A 39 1.97 -12.66 8.44
N ARG A 40 0.82 -13.33 8.61
CA ARG A 40 -0.28 -13.31 7.63
C ARG A 40 -0.98 -11.94 7.64
N SER A 41 -1.25 -11.38 8.82
CA SER A 41 -1.90 -10.07 8.98
C SER A 41 -1.09 -8.93 8.36
N VAL A 42 0.22 -8.88 8.62
CA VAL A 42 1.12 -7.86 8.04
C VAL A 42 1.25 -8.00 6.53
N ALA A 43 1.42 -9.23 6.02
CA ALA A 43 1.53 -9.46 4.58
C ALA A 43 0.24 -9.05 3.84
N ASN A 44 -0.92 -9.41 4.39
CA ASN A 44 -2.21 -9.01 3.83
C ASN A 44 -2.43 -7.50 3.94
N ALA A 45 -1.96 -6.85 5.01
CA ALA A 45 -2.08 -5.41 5.18
C ALA A 45 -1.23 -4.65 4.14
N CYS A 46 -0.01 -5.11 3.90
CA CYS A 46 0.84 -4.56 2.85
C CYS A 46 0.21 -4.70 1.47
N MET A 47 -0.35 -5.88 1.18
CA MET A 47 -1.01 -6.17 -0.09
C MET A 47 -2.18 -5.23 -0.36
N VAL A 48 -3.10 -5.12 0.58
CA VAL A 48 -4.31 -4.27 0.44
C VAL A 48 -3.95 -2.79 0.46
N GLY A 49 -3.09 -2.36 1.39
CA GLY A 49 -2.72 -0.97 1.56
C GLY A 49 -2.01 -0.41 0.33
N LEU A 50 -1.04 -1.15 -0.22
CA LEU A 50 -0.34 -0.74 -1.45
C LEU A 50 -1.22 -0.81 -2.69
N PHE A 51 -2.10 -1.81 -2.79
CA PHE A 51 -3.07 -1.86 -3.88
C PHE A 51 -3.96 -0.62 -3.89
N ALA A 52 -4.56 -0.31 -2.73
CA ALA A 52 -5.42 0.85 -2.58
C ALA A 52 -4.67 2.16 -2.82
N ALA A 53 -3.41 2.27 -2.36
CA ALA A 53 -2.56 3.44 -2.55
C ALA A 53 -2.28 3.79 -4.02
N MET A 54 -2.28 2.78 -4.92
CA MET A 54 -2.01 3.00 -6.34
C MET A 54 -3.25 3.44 -7.11
N LEU A 55 -4.47 3.21 -6.60
CA LEU A 55 -5.70 3.54 -7.31
C LEU A 55 -5.99 5.04 -7.25
N PRO A 56 -6.27 5.70 -8.38
CA PRO A 56 -6.56 7.13 -8.46
C PRO A 56 -8.02 7.40 -8.09
N ILE A 57 -8.48 6.87 -6.95
CA ILE A 57 -9.86 7.00 -6.49
C ILE A 57 -9.92 7.90 -5.25
N PRO A 58 -10.94 8.77 -5.16
CA PRO A 58 -11.24 9.40 -3.90
C PRO A 58 -11.60 8.31 -2.88
N CYS A 59 -11.34 8.58 -1.60
CA CYS A 59 -11.67 7.64 -0.53
C CYS A 59 -10.94 6.28 -0.59
N GLN A 60 -9.74 6.19 -1.17
CA GLN A 60 -8.87 5.00 -1.13
C GLN A 60 -8.69 4.36 0.26
N MET A 61 -8.82 5.16 1.34
CA MET A 61 -8.81 4.68 2.72
C MET A 61 -9.96 3.72 3.05
N LEU A 62 -11.17 3.96 2.50
CA LEU A 62 -12.33 3.06 2.65
C LEU A 62 -12.03 1.70 2.02
N LEU A 63 -11.45 1.70 0.82
CA LEU A 63 -11.06 0.47 0.14
C LEU A 63 -10.00 -0.30 0.94
N ALA A 64 -9.00 0.39 1.47
CA ALA A 64 -7.97 -0.24 2.30
C ALA A 64 -8.54 -0.80 3.61
N ALA A 65 -9.48 -0.07 4.22
CA ALA A 65 -10.18 -0.50 5.43
C ALA A 65 -11.00 -1.77 5.20
N PHE A 66 -11.81 -1.75 4.15
CA PHE A 66 -12.66 -2.87 3.78
C PHE A 66 -11.83 -4.10 3.40
N GLY A 67 -10.79 -3.93 2.58
CA GLY A 67 -9.89 -5.03 2.22
C GLY A 67 -9.15 -5.59 3.44
N ALA A 68 -8.77 -4.74 4.40
CA ALA A 68 -8.17 -5.19 5.65
C ALA A 68 -9.14 -6.01 6.50
N TYR A 69 -10.41 -5.61 6.55
CA TYR A 69 -11.48 -6.37 7.20
C TYR A 69 -11.70 -7.73 6.56
N CYS A 70 -11.91 -7.78 5.23
CA CYS A 70 -12.13 -9.02 4.50
C CYS A 70 -10.98 -10.02 4.67
N LEU A 71 -9.74 -9.55 4.67
CA LEU A 71 -8.55 -10.40 4.74
C LEU A 71 -7.99 -10.59 6.16
N ARG A 72 -8.72 -10.12 7.19
CA ARG A 72 -8.30 -10.12 8.61
C ARG A 72 -6.87 -9.60 8.77
N ALA A 73 -6.58 -8.51 8.07
CA ALA A 73 -5.28 -7.86 8.04
C ALA A 73 -5.16 -6.79 9.12
N ASN A 74 -3.95 -6.29 9.34
CA ASN A 74 -3.71 -5.23 10.29
C ASN A 74 -4.27 -3.91 9.74
N LEU A 75 -5.42 -3.48 10.25
CA LEU A 75 -6.15 -2.31 9.76
C LEU A 75 -5.31 -1.02 9.83
N PRO A 76 -4.65 -0.69 10.96
CA PRO A 76 -3.76 0.48 11.04
C PRO A 76 -2.68 0.49 9.97
N LEU A 77 -2.03 -0.65 9.76
CA LEU A 77 -0.95 -0.78 8.78
C LEU A 77 -1.46 -0.60 7.35
N SER A 78 -2.58 -1.23 6.98
CA SER A 78 -3.18 -1.09 5.65
C SER A 78 -3.48 0.36 5.33
N VAL A 79 -4.12 1.08 6.26
CA VAL A 79 -4.47 2.49 6.10
C VAL A 79 -3.23 3.38 6.03
N SER A 80 -2.23 3.12 6.87
CA SER A 80 -1.00 3.91 6.91
C SER A 80 -0.24 3.83 5.58
N LEU A 81 -0.32 2.70 4.88
CA LEU A 81 0.30 2.53 3.57
C LEU A 81 -0.38 3.34 2.47
N VAL A 82 -1.68 3.61 2.61
CA VAL A 82 -2.40 4.51 1.70
C VAL A 82 -1.86 5.94 1.78
N TRP A 83 -1.34 6.36 2.94
CA TRP A 83 -0.72 7.68 3.09
C TRP A 83 0.65 7.79 2.39
N LEU A 84 1.16 6.70 1.81
CA LEU A 84 2.34 6.74 0.96
C LEU A 84 2.08 7.61 -0.29
N THR A 85 0.86 7.62 -0.82
CA THR A 85 0.40 8.52 -1.90
C THR A 85 -0.17 9.82 -1.31
N ASN A 86 0.74 10.63 -0.75
CA ASN A 86 0.44 11.98 -0.27
C ASN A 86 0.51 13.00 -1.43
N PRO A 87 0.03 14.25 -1.26
CA PRO A 87 0.01 15.25 -2.34
C PRO A 87 1.35 15.49 -3.04
N LEU A 88 2.47 15.23 -2.34
CA LEU A 88 3.81 15.37 -2.91
C LEU A 88 4.21 14.16 -3.77
N THR A 89 3.88 12.93 -3.34
CA THR A 89 4.23 11.69 -4.06
C THR A 89 3.20 11.31 -5.12
N MET A 90 1.96 11.74 -4.98
CA MET A 90 0.85 11.40 -5.87
C MET A 90 1.10 11.76 -7.34
N PRO A 91 1.64 12.95 -7.71
CA PRO A 91 1.94 13.26 -9.11
C PRO A 91 2.94 12.27 -9.73
N VAL A 92 3.97 11.89 -8.97
CA VAL A 92 5.02 10.97 -9.44
C VAL A 92 4.44 9.57 -9.65
N VAL A 93 3.67 9.07 -8.67
CA VAL A 93 3.04 7.74 -8.74
C VAL A 93 2.03 7.68 -9.88
N PHE A 94 1.16 8.68 -10.01
CA PHE A 94 0.13 8.69 -11.05
C PHE A 94 0.73 8.89 -12.44
N TYR A 95 1.78 9.69 -12.59
CA TYR A 95 2.50 9.78 -13.85
C TYR A 95 3.10 8.42 -14.25
N PHE A 96 3.72 7.71 -13.31
CA PHE A 96 4.23 6.37 -13.57
C PHE A 96 3.12 5.39 -13.96
N ASN A 97 2.01 5.37 -13.23
CA ASN A 97 0.86 4.52 -13.54
C ASN A 97 0.29 4.85 -14.92
N TYR A 98 0.10 6.14 -15.24
CA TYR A 98 -0.33 6.57 -16.57
C TYR A 98 0.60 6.06 -17.66
N ARG A 99 1.93 6.19 -17.50
CA ARG A 99 2.89 5.68 -18.48
C ARG A 99 2.78 4.18 -18.68
N VAL A 100 2.63 3.42 -17.60
CA VAL A 100 2.45 1.96 -17.68
C VAL A 100 1.16 1.64 -18.43
N GLY A 101 0.05 2.29 -18.10
CA GLY A 101 -1.23 2.05 -18.76
C GLY A 101 -1.24 2.47 -20.23
N ALA A 102 -0.65 3.62 -20.55
CA ALA A 102 -0.53 4.10 -21.93
C ALA A 102 0.33 3.16 -22.76
N TRP A 103 1.41 2.61 -22.19
CA TRP A 103 2.25 1.61 -22.84
C TRP A 103 1.49 0.30 -23.10
N VAL A 104 0.75 -0.20 -22.10
CA VAL A 104 -0.04 -1.44 -22.24
C VAL A 104 -1.19 -1.28 -23.25
N MET A 105 -1.84 -0.12 -23.28
CA MET A 105 -2.91 0.18 -24.23
C MET A 105 -2.42 0.59 -25.62
N ASN A 106 -1.10 0.72 -25.80
CA ASN A 106 -0.50 1.24 -27.03
C ASN A 106 -1.10 2.61 -27.44
N TYR A 107 -1.31 3.47 -26.45
CA TYR A 107 -1.98 4.76 -26.65
C TYR A 107 -1.07 5.69 -27.46
N PRO A 108 -1.51 6.20 -28.62
CA PRO A 108 -0.67 7.06 -29.45
C PRO A 108 -0.37 8.38 -28.72
N ALA A 109 0.88 8.83 -28.80
CA ALA A 109 1.26 10.16 -28.34
C ALA A 109 0.51 11.20 -29.19
N ARG A 110 -0.49 11.85 -28.60
CA ARG A 110 -1.27 12.88 -29.30
C ARG A 110 -0.48 14.17 -29.38
N GLN A 111 -0.45 14.74 -30.57
CA GLN A 111 0.09 16.07 -30.81
C GLN A 111 -0.77 17.09 -30.04
N VAL A 112 -0.10 18.00 -29.35
CA VAL A 112 -0.76 19.14 -28.70
C VAL A 112 -1.23 20.06 -29.83
N PRO A 113 -2.54 20.37 -29.93
CA PRO A 113 -3.01 21.31 -30.93
C PRO A 113 -2.42 22.70 -30.68
N ASP A 114 -2.26 23.49 -31.75
CA ASP A 114 -1.73 24.86 -31.68
C ASP A 114 -2.62 25.80 -30.83
N HIS A 115 -3.88 25.44 -30.61
CA HIS A 115 -4.81 26.14 -29.74
C HIS A 115 -5.40 25.23 -28.66
N ILE A 116 -4.99 25.47 -27.42
CA ILE A 116 -5.55 24.81 -26.23
C ILE A 116 -6.92 25.45 -25.93
N THR A 117 -8.00 24.79 -26.33
CA THR A 117 -9.37 25.19 -25.96
C THR A 117 -9.80 24.48 -24.66
N THR A 118 -10.75 25.08 -23.93
CA THR A 118 -11.33 24.48 -22.71
C THR A 118 -12.02 23.14 -23.00
N LEU A 119 -12.64 23.00 -24.18
CA LEU A 119 -13.23 21.75 -24.65
C LEU A 119 -12.16 20.66 -24.87
N TRP A 120 -11.05 21.01 -25.51
CA TRP A 120 -9.92 20.08 -25.71
C TRP A 120 -9.31 19.62 -24.37
N ILE A 121 -9.19 20.51 -23.38
CA ILE A 121 -8.73 20.13 -22.03
C ILE A 121 -9.69 19.13 -21.39
N ALA A 122 -11.00 19.36 -21.50
CA ALA A 122 -12.02 18.47 -20.93
C ALA A 122 -12.02 17.08 -21.59
N GLU A 123 -11.92 17.02 -22.92
CA GLU A 123 -11.77 15.77 -23.65
C GLU A 123 -10.47 15.05 -23.26
N GLN A 124 -9.36 15.77 -23.14
CA GLN A 124 -8.07 15.18 -22.81
C GLN A 124 -8.02 14.63 -21.37
N MET A 125 -8.70 15.28 -20.42
CA MET A 125 -8.85 14.76 -19.06
C MET A 125 -9.49 13.36 -19.06
N ALA A 126 -10.58 13.16 -19.81
CA ALA A 126 -11.24 11.86 -19.93
C ALA A 126 -10.32 10.79 -20.54
N HIS A 127 -9.48 11.18 -21.50
CA HIS A 127 -8.50 10.29 -22.11
C HIS A 127 -7.31 9.93 -21.21
N ILE A 128 -6.97 10.76 -20.23
CA ILE A 128 -5.90 10.47 -19.26
C ILE A 128 -6.38 9.49 -18.19
N VAL A 129 -7.66 9.58 -17.78
CA VAL A 129 -8.22 8.74 -16.71
C VAL A 129 -8.14 7.26 -17.04
N LEU A 130 -8.43 6.85 -18.28
CA LEU A 130 -8.50 5.44 -18.65
C LEU A 130 -7.12 4.73 -18.60
N PRO A 131 -6.05 5.23 -19.27
CA PRO A 131 -4.71 4.67 -19.11
C PRO A 131 -4.21 4.76 -17.67
N LEU A 132 -4.48 5.87 -16.96
CA LEU A 132 -4.12 6.00 -15.57
C LEU A 132 -4.77 4.90 -14.71
N ALA A 133 -6.06 4.66 -14.87
CA ALA A 133 -6.79 3.63 -14.12
C ALA A 133 -6.24 2.24 -14.41
N VAL A 134 -6.01 1.89 -15.67
CA VAL A 134 -5.47 0.56 -16.03
C VAL A 134 -4.05 0.38 -15.55
N GLY A 135 -3.18 1.36 -15.74
CA GLY A 135 -1.82 1.29 -15.22
C GLY A 135 -1.80 1.20 -13.69
N SER A 136 -2.70 1.91 -13.01
CA SER A 136 -2.85 1.85 -11.55
C SER A 136 -3.30 0.48 -11.06
N VAL A 137 -4.23 -0.18 -11.76
CA VAL A 137 -4.63 -1.55 -11.44
C VAL A 137 -3.47 -2.51 -11.65
N ILE A 138 -2.75 -2.41 -12.77
CA ILE A 138 -1.62 -3.30 -13.08
C ILE A 138 -0.51 -3.14 -12.04
N VAL A 139 -0.04 -1.91 -11.82
CA VAL A 139 1.02 -1.60 -10.85
C VAL A 139 0.56 -1.95 -9.43
N GLY A 140 -0.69 -1.64 -9.10
CA GLY A 140 -1.31 -2.00 -7.82
C GLY A 140 -1.29 -3.50 -7.56
N VAL A 141 -1.73 -4.33 -8.51
CA VAL A 141 -1.73 -5.80 -8.38
C VAL A 141 -0.31 -6.33 -8.23
N ILE A 142 0.63 -5.85 -9.04
CA ILE A 142 2.03 -6.25 -8.96
C ILE A 142 2.62 -5.93 -7.59
N LEU A 143 2.45 -4.69 -7.11
CA LEU A 143 2.93 -4.27 -5.78
C LEU A 143 2.23 -5.02 -4.65
N ALA A 144 0.94 -5.33 -4.80
CA ALA A 144 0.18 -6.09 -3.82
C ALA A 144 0.77 -7.50 -3.65
N ILE A 145 0.98 -8.22 -4.75
CA ILE A 145 1.55 -9.57 -4.74
C ILE A 145 3.00 -9.52 -4.25
N ALA A 146 3.82 -8.62 -4.82
CA ALA A 146 5.23 -8.49 -4.48
C ALA A 146 5.43 -8.18 -2.99
N SER A 147 4.66 -7.25 -2.42
CA SER A 147 4.74 -6.91 -1.00
C SER A 147 4.31 -8.07 -0.10
N ASN A 148 3.26 -8.82 -0.46
CA ASN A 148 2.82 -10.00 0.30
C ASN A 148 3.93 -11.06 0.35
N VAL A 149 4.55 -11.35 -0.79
CA VAL A 149 5.66 -12.30 -0.92
C VAL A 149 6.88 -11.81 -0.15
N LEU A 150 7.28 -10.55 -0.35
CA LEU A 150 8.44 -9.94 0.30
C LEU A 150 8.32 -9.99 1.83
N VAL A 151 7.16 -9.64 2.40
CA VAL A 151 6.93 -9.73 3.84
C VAL A 151 7.12 -11.16 4.35
N ARG A 152 6.62 -12.17 3.63
CA ARG A 152 6.77 -13.59 4.00
C ARG A 152 8.24 -14.04 3.91
N LEU A 153 8.95 -13.62 2.87
CA LEU A 153 10.37 -13.93 2.67
C LEU A 153 11.24 -13.30 3.76
N ILE A 154 11.05 -12.01 4.04
CA ILE A 154 11.74 -11.31 5.14
C ILE A 154 11.49 -12.05 6.45
N TRP A 155 10.24 -12.43 6.72
CA TRP A 155 9.91 -13.16 7.94
C TRP A 155 10.61 -14.52 8.02
N ARG A 156 10.64 -15.29 6.92
CA ARG A 156 11.33 -16.59 6.84
C ARG A 156 12.84 -16.44 7.04
N PHE A 157 13.45 -15.47 6.37
CA PHE A 157 14.88 -15.18 6.49
C PHE A 157 15.27 -14.78 7.92
N GLN A 158 14.46 -13.94 8.56
CA GLN A 158 14.69 -13.54 9.96
C GLN A 158 14.58 -14.71 10.92
N ILE A 159 13.59 -15.60 10.74
CA ILE A 159 13.47 -16.81 11.54
C ILE A 159 14.77 -17.61 11.39
N TYR A 160 15.16 -17.97 10.17
CA TYR A 160 16.40 -18.71 9.89
C TYR A 160 17.63 -18.06 10.54
N ARG A 161 17.79 -16.74 10.40
CA ARG A 161 18.88 -15.98 11.01
C ARG A 161 18.84 -16.04 12.54
N SER A 162 17.66 -16.05 13.16
CA SER A 162 17.49 -16.16 14.61
C SER A 162 17.87 -17.54 15.15
N TRP A 163 17.60 -18.61 14.41
CA TRP A 163 18.04 -19.97 14.75
C TRP A 163 19.56 -20.08 14.66
N ARG A 164 20.16 -19.58 13.58
CA ARG A 164 21.61 -19.57 13.38
C ARG A 164 22.35 -18.70 14.41
N ARG A 165 21.76 -17.56 14.83
CA ARG A 165 22.28 -16.74 15.94
C ARG A 165 22.20 -17.46 17.29
N ARG A 166 21.14 -18.23 17.55
CA ARG A 166 21.00 -19.03 18.78
C ARG A 166 22.01 -20.19 18.83
N ALA A 167 22.22 -20.88 17.71
CA ALA A 167 23.25 -21.93 17.60
C ALA A 167 24.66 -21.39 17.90
N ARG A 168 25.02 -20.24 17.31
CA ARG A 168 26.31 -19.56 17.57
C ARG A 168 26.49 -19.09 19.02
N ARG A 169 25.42 -18.66 19.70
CA ARG A 169 25.46 -18.27 21.12
C ARG A 169 25.67 -19.47 22.05
N ARG A 170 25.16 -20.65 21.71
CA ARG A 170 25.41 -21.89 22.47
C ARG A 170 26.86 -22.34 22.36
N GLN A 171 27.45 -22.30 21.15
CA GLN A 171 28.87 -22.62 20.95
C GLN A 171 29.84 -21.66 21.67
N ARG A 172 29.49 -20.37 21.80
CA ARG A 172 30.31 -19.39 22.55
C ARG A 172 30.19 -19.49 24.07
N ARG A 173 29.24 -20.25 24.63
CA ARG A 173 29.12 -20.51 26.07
C ARG A 173 29.78 -21.81 26.52
N GLN A 174 30.22 -22.65 25.57
CA GLN A 174 30.90 -23.92 25.81
C GLN A 174 32.43 -23.82 25.59
N ARG A 175 32.92 -22.66 25.19
CA ARG A 175 34.34 -22.27 25.21
C ARG A 175 34.51 -21.23 26.30
#